data_AF-K9ZJX5-F1
#
_entry.id   AF-K9ZJX5-F1
#
_cell.length_a   1.000
_cell.length_b   1.000
_cell.length_c   1.000
_cell.angle_alpha   90.00
_cell.angle_beta   90.00
_cell.angle_gamma   90.00
#
_symmetry.space_group_name_H-M   'P 1'
#
loop_
_entity.id
_entity.type
_entity.pdbx_description
1 polymer ?
#
loop_
_entity_poly.entity_id
_entity_poly.type
_entity_poly.pdbx_seq_one_letter_code
_entity_poly.pdbx_strand_id
1 'polypeptide(L)'
;MTQTFYVNPVTGANTNPGSQQAPFKNITKALQQATIGTIIQLADGNYNADSGETFPLTVPVGAIVAGNETNKGNSVVIEGSGNYLSRTFAGQNVTFVMLNNAELRGVTVTNLATRGTAVWSESSTPTIANCTFTLCKREGVFATGDAKPVIQGNVFSENAANGISIAKNATGQIQNNICVKTGYGIAVSDTASPTLIDNKIYENRSGIVLSGNARPILRNNLCEKNTDDGLTVISNALPDLGSINSPGGNIFRNNGKFDLQNASSNRLVSVGNQIDSAKVKGNVEFTATPTPIPTPTPIPTPTPTPTPTPTPTPIPTPTPTPTPTPTPTPTPTPTPTPTPTPTPTPITNELKDISNHWAFAFIQELVKLDIIKGYPDRTFRPDATMTRAQYAALLVKAFDPPSKRTAINFKDVSANFWAFQAIQQAYQGQFLSGYPNNTFAPNQNIERVQVIVSLVNGLGLSASNTTVTTSFEDQAKIPSYAKDEVVTAVQKKLIVNYPITKQLNPTRDATRAEVAVMVYQALVDARRVAAINLPYIVV
;
A
#
# COMPACT_ATOMS: atom_id res chain seq x y z
N MET A 1 -20.93 4.40 6.43
CA MET A 1 -21.23 4.53 4.99
C MET A 1 -20.00 5.12 4.32
N THR A 2 -19.63 4.61 3.15
CA THR A 2 -18.50 5.12 2.36
C THR A 2 -18.84 6.52 1.84
N GLN A 3 -18.08 7.54 2.26
CA GLN A 3 -18.31 8.91 1.79
C GLN A 3 -17.91 9.02 0.32
N THR A 4 -18.76 9.66 -0.50
CA THR A 4 -18.45 9.98 -1.89
C THR A 4 -18.44 11.49 -2.08
N PHE A 5 -17.40 12.01 -2.73
CA PHE A 5 -17.32 13.38 -3.20
C PHE A 5 -17.36 13.39 -4.73
N TYR A 6 -18.22 14.22 -5.30
CA TYR A 6 -18.31 14.43 -6.73
C TYR A 6 -17.50 15.66 -7.13
N VAL A 7 -16.74 15.55 -8.21
CA VAL A 7 -15.89 16.63 -8.73
C VAL A 7 -16.18 16.87 -10.19
N ASN A 8 -16.47 18.12 -10.55
CA ASN A 8 -16.69 18.53 -11.94
C ASN A 8 -15.91 19.82 -12.23
N PRO A 9 -14.95 19.82 -13.17
CA PRO A 9 -14.08 20.97 -13.42
C PRO A 9 -14.79 22.12 -14.14
N VAL A 10 -15.92 21.83 -14.79
CA VAL A 10 -16.71 22.79 -15.56
C VAL A 10 -17.78 23.44 -14.69
N THR A 11 -18.58 22.63 -13.98
CA THR A 11 -19.77 23.10 -13.25
C THR A 11 -19.60 23.16 -11.73
N GLY A 12 -18.54 22.57 -11.19
CA GLY A 12 -18.30 22.55 -9.75
C GLY A 12 -17.80 23.88 -9.19
N ALA A 13 -17.93 24.04 -7.88
CA ALA A 13 -17.42 25.19 -7.13
C ALA A 13 -16.72 24.73 -5.84
N ASN A 14 -15.69 25.46 -5.40
CA ASN A 14 -14.94 25.10 -4.19
C ASN A 14 -15.69 25.38 -2.88
N THR A 15 -16.78 26.14 -2.96
CA THR A 15 -17.72 26.41 -1.86
C THR A 15 -18.81 25.34 -1.75
N ASN A 16 -18.96 24.48 -2.77
CA ASN A 16 -19.97 23.43 -2.76
C ASN A 16 -19.63 22.34 -1.73
N PRO A 17 -20.61 21.56 -1.25
CA PRO A 17 -20.39 20.48 -0.29
C PRO A 17 -19.79 19.20 -0.90
N GLY A 18 -19.65 19.10 -2.24
CA GLY A 18 -19.12 17.91 -2.91
C GLY A 18 -20.16 16.81 -3.13
N SER A 19 -21.46 17.14 -3.09
CA SER A 19 -22.54 16.21 -3.43
C SER A 19 -22.72 16.10 -4.95
N GLN A 20 -23.52 15.14 -5.42
CA GLN A 20 -23.77 14.97 -6.85
C GLN A 20 -24.45 16.20 -7.48
N GLN A 21 -25.35 16.86 -6.75
CA GLN A 21 -26.06 18.07 -7.21
C GLN A 21 -25.21 19.35 -7.07
N ALA A 22 -24.22 19.34 -6.17
CA ALA A 22 -23.32 20.46 -5.94
C ALA A 22 -21.88 19.93 -5.78
N PRO A 23 -21.22 19.60 -6.90
CA PRO A 23 -19.89 18.98 -6.88
C PRO A 23 -18.80 20.00 -6.55
N PHE A 24 -17.67 19.52 -6.03
CA PHE A 24 -16.45 20.32 -5.94
C PHE A 24 -15.95 20.69 -7.34
N LYS A 25 -15.21 21.80 -7.45
CA LYS A 25 -14.60 22.21 -8.72
C LYS A 25 -13.41 21.35 -9.11
N ASN A 26 -12.54 21.03 -8.15
CA ASN A 26 -11.26 20.39 -8.44
C ASN A 26 -10.94 19.24 -7.47
N ILE A 27 -10.08 18.34 -7.91
CA ILE A 27 -9.64 17.14 -7.19
C ILE A 27 -8.87 17.57 -5.95
N THR A 28 -8.06 18.61 -6.05
CA THR A 28 -7.32 19.22 -4.93
C THR A 28 -8.24 19.49 -3.73
N LYS A 29 -9.41 20.09 -3.96
CA LYS A 29 -10.39 20.39 -2.90
C LYS A 29 -11.01 19.12 -2.32
N ALA A 30 -11.29 18.12 -3.14
CA ALA A 30 -11.82 16.84 -2.69
C ALA A 30 -10.79 16.08 -1.82
N LEU A 31 -9.53 16.05 -2.23
CA LEU A 31 -8.43 15.39 -1.51
C LEU A 31 -8.17 16.02 -0.14
N GLN A 32 -8.34 17.34 0.00
CA GLN A 32 -8.23 18.03 1.30
C GLN A 32 -9.28 17.58 2.32
N GLN A 33 -10.42 17.06 1.87
CA GLN A 33 -11.52 16.58 2.73
C GLN A 33 -11.61 15.06 2.78
N ALA A 34 -10.81 14.36 1.97
CA ALA A 34 -10.85 12.92 1.87
C ALA A 34 -10.31 12.28 3.16
N THR A 35 -11.11 11.35 3.68
CA THR A 35 -10.73 10.44 4.76
C THR A 35 -10.57 9.01 4.22
N ILE A 36 -10.10 8.09 5.05
CA ILE A 36 -9.89 6.69 4.65
C ILE A 36 -11.19 6.11 4.08
N GLY A 37 -11.11 5.51 2.90
CA GLY A 37 -12.26 4.93 2.19
C GLY A 37 -13.09 5.93 1.39
N THR A 38 -12.74 7.22 1.36
CA THR A 38 -13.48 8.21 0.56
C THR A 38 -13.35 7.92 -0.92
N ILE A 39 -14.47 7.97 -1.65
CA ILE A 39 -14.51 7.91 -3.11
C ILE A 39 -14.59 9.33 -3.65
N ILE A 40 -13.68 9.71 -4.53
CA ILE A 40 -13.67 10.96 -5.29
C ILE A 40 -14.09 10.60 -6.71
N GLN A 41 -15.37 10.78 -7.01
CA GLN A 41 -15.96 10.51 -8.30
C GLN A 41 -15.79 11.71 -9.23
N LEU A 42 -15.04 11.52 -10.31
CA LEU A 42 -14.77 12.52 -11.33
C LEU A 42 -15.84 12.46 -12.42
N ALA A 43 -16.28 13.63 -12.86
CA ALA A 43 -17.04 13.79 -14.09
C ALA A 43 -16.09 13.93 -15.30
N ASP A 44 -16.65 13.84 -16.50
CA ASP A 44 -15.89 14.13 -17.72
C ASP A 44 -15.40 15.58 -17.70
N GLY A 45 -14.15 15.77 -18.11
CA GLY A 45 -13.51 17.07 -18.18
C GLY A 45 -11.98 17.03 -18.06
N ASN A 46 -11.41 18.22 -18.18
CA ASN A 46 -9.97 18.44 -18.05
C ASN A 46 -9.67 19.01 -16.65
N TYR A 47 -8.83 18.30 -15.92
CA TYR A 47 -8.36 18.63 -14.58
C TYR A 47 -6.90 19.04 -14.65
N ASN A 48 -6.65 20.34 -14.64
CA ASN A 48 -5.33 20.95 -14.81
C ASN A 48 -5.21 22.24 -13.98
N ALA A 49 -4.14 23.00 -14.19
CA ALA A 49 -3.95 24.27 -13.48
C ALA A 49 -5.09 25.29 -13.77
N ASP A 50 -5.64 25.31 -14.98
CA ASP A 50 -6.74 26.22 -15.36
C ASP A 50 -8.06 25.84 -14.69
N SER A 51 -8.30 24.55 -14.42
CA SER A 51 -9.42 24.09 -13.59
C SER A 51 -9.16 24.28 -12.08
N GLY A 52 -7.98 24.78 -11.71
CA GLY A 52 -7.59 25.09 -10.34
C GLY A 52 -6.94 23.95 -9.57
N GLU A 53 -6.39 22.95 -10.25
CA GLU A 53 -5.61 21.89 -9.58
C GLU A 53 -4.27 22.41 -9.07
N THR A 54 -3.86 21.90 -7.91
CA THR A 54 -2.51 22.10 -7.36
C THR A 54 -1.79 20.77 -7.29
N PHE A 55 -0.77 20.60 -8.12
CA PHE A 55 0.02 19.37 -8.19
C PHE A 55 1.23 19.41 -7.24
N PRO A 56 1.72 18.26 -6.74
CA PRO A 56 1.21 16.91 -7.03
C PRO A 56 -0.06 16.57 -6.25
N LEU A 57 -0.97 15.83 -6.88
CA LEU A 57 -2.17 15.29 -6.25
C LEU A 57 -1.79 14.08 -5.39
N THR A 58 -1.75 14.26 -4.07
CA THR A 58 -1.46 13.17 -3.13
C THR A 58 -2.75 12.46 -2.74
N VAL A 59 -2.91 11.20 -3.12
CA VAL A 59 -4.10 10.41 -2.79
C VAL A 59 -3.88 9.74 -1.42
N PRO A 60 -4.69 10.11 -0.38
CA PRO A 60 -4.50 9.61 0.98
C PRO A 60 -4.78 8.11 1.11
N VAL A 61 -4.35 7.56 2.24
CA VAL A 61 -4.47 6.14 2.54
C VAL A 61 -5.93 5.68 2.39
N GLY A 62 -6.16 4.64 1.59
CA GLY A 62 -7.48 4.05 1.38
C GLY A 62 -8.47 4.89 0.57
N ALA A 63 -8.11 6.08 0.08
CA ALA A 63 -9.00 6.88 -0.75
C ALA A 63 -8.94 6.45 -2.22
N ILE A 64 -10.04 6.64 -2.93
CA ILE A 64 -10.24 6.21 -4.31
C ILE A 64 -10.49 7.44 -5.17
N VAL A 65 -9.66 7.68 -6.18
CA VAL A 65 -9.94 8.64 -7.25
C VAL A 65 -10.46 7.85 -8.45
N ALA A 66 -11.73 8.05 -8.79
CA ALA A 66 -12.44 7.27 -9.80
C ALA A 66 -12.99 8.15 -10.91
N GLY A 67 -12.60 7.87 -12.15
CA GLY A 67 -13.23 8.37 -13.36
C GLY A 67 -14.12 7.29 -14.00
N ASN A 68 -13.87 6.99 -15.27
CA ASN A 68 -14.61 5.99 -16.04
C ASN A 68 -13.69 4.82 -16.43
N GLU A 69 -13.84 3.68 -15.77
CA GLU A 69 -13.00 2.50 -16.02
C GLU A 69 -13.31 1.81 -17.35
N THR A 70 -14.56 1.88 -17.82
CA THR A 70 -15.00 1.21 -19.06
C THR A 70 -14.27 1.79 -20.27
N ASN A 71 -14.02 3.10 -20.29
CA ASN A 71 -13.27 3.77 -21.36
C ASN A 71 -11.84 4.14 -20.98
N LYS A 72 -11.33 3.59 -19.87
CA LYS A 72 -10.00 3.87 -19.32
C LYS A 72 -9.69 5.36 -19.12
N GLY A 73 -10.72 6.14 -18.79
CA GLY A 73 -10.62 7.57 -18.50
C GLY A 73 -10.43 8.47 -19.70
N ASN A 74 -10.78 8.02 -20.91
CA ASN A 74 -10.61 8.81 -22.15
C ASN A 74 -11.22 10.23 -22.07
N SER A 75 -12.29 10.41 -21.28
CA SER A 75 -12.96 11.70 -21.08
C SER A 75 -12.62 12.39 -19.75
N VAL A 76 -11.79 11.78 -18.91
CA VAL A 76 -11.40 12.29 -17.58
C VAL A 76 -9.90 12.52 -17.61
N VAL A 77 -9.49 13.68 -18.13
CA VAL A 77 -8.09 14.00 -18.43
C VAL A 77 -7.50 14.82 -17.30
N ILE A 78 -6.40 14.33 -16.72
CA ILE A 78 -5.66 14.99 -15.64
C ILE A 78 -4.29 15.37 -16.17
N GLU A 79 -4.03 16.66 -16.28
CA GLU A 79 -2.80 17.18 -16.86
C GLU A 79 -2.11 18.13 -15.89
N GLY A 80 -0.90 17.77 -15.48
CA GLY A 80 -0.06 18.66 -14.68
C GLY A 80 1.08 17.95 -13.98
N SER A 81 1.86 18.74 -13.25
CA SER A 81 3.04 18.28 -12.55
C SER A 81 3.32 19.14 -11.34
N GLY A 82 3.82 18.53 -10.28
CA GLY A 82 4.34 19.24 -9.11
C GLY A 82 5.63 18.62 -8.61
N ASN A 83 6.37 19.40 -7.83
CA ASN A 83 7.64 18.95 -7.25
C ASN A 83 7.36 18.02 -6.05
N TYR A 84 7.99 16.85 -6.05
CA TYR A 84 7.93 15.87 -4.99
C TYR A 84 9.33 15.47 -4.56
N LEU A 85 9.63 15.63 -3.27
CA LEU A 85 10.90 15.17 -2.72
C LEU A 85 10.80 13.70 -2.34
N SER A 86 11.37 12.83 -3.17
CA SER A 86 11.43 11.39 -2.90
C SER A 86 12.37 11.09 -1.73
N ARG A 87 12.11 9.99 -1.01
CA ARG A 87 12.97 9.49 0.08
C ARG A 87 14.09 8.59 -0.44
N THR A 88 13.86 7.95 -1.58
CA THR A 88 14.75 6.98 -2.24
C THR A 88 15.41 7.55 -3.49
N PHE A 89 14.92 8.68 -3.97
CA PHE A 89 15.45 9.47 -5.08
C PHE A 89 15.50 10.96 -4.72
N ALA A 90 16.04 11.79 -5.60
CA ALA A 90 16.04 13.26 -5.45
C ALA A 90 14.66 13.87 -5.76
N GLY A 91 14.59 15.20 -5.93
CA GLY A 91 13.37 15.87 -6.41
C GLY A 91 12.83 15.28 -7.72
N GLN A 92 11.53 15.03 -7.76
CA GLN A 92 10.78 14.45 -8.87
C GLN A 92 9.68 15.41 -9.32
N ASN A 93 9.36 15.40 -10.61
CA ASN A 93 8.20 16.09 -11.16
C ASN A 93 7.09 15.06 -11.37
N VAL A 94 6.03 15.11 -10.55
CA VAL A 94 5.00 14.07 -10.52
C VAL A 94 3.58 14.65 -10.57
N THR A 95 2.64 13.96 -11.21
CA THR A 95 1.22 14.35 -11.21
C THR A 95 0.52 13.82 -9.95
N PHE A 96 0.73 12.53 -9.65
CA PHE A 96 0.15 11.84 -8.50
C PHE A 96 1.21 11.26 -7.57
N VAL A 97 0.94 11.33 -6.26
CA VAL A 97 1.63 10.56 -5.23
C VAL A 97 0.62 9.62 -4.59
N MET A 98 0.86 8.31 -4.68
CA MET A 98 -0.08 7.29 -4.25
C MET A 98 0.35 6.64 -2.94
N LEU A 99 -0.50 6.71 -1.93
CA LEU A 99 -0.24 6.19 -0.59
C LEU A 99 -0.83 4.78 -0.40
N ASN A 100 -0.67 4.21 0.80
CA ASN A 100 -1.08 2.84 1.07
C ASN A 100 -2.58 2.64 0.81
N ASN A 101 -2.93 1.60 0.06
CA ASN A 101 -4.31 1.26 -0.29
C ASN A 101 -5.07 2.39 -1.01
N ALA A 102 -4.38 3.42 -1.51
CA ALA A 102 -4.99 4.42 -2.37
C ALA A 102 -5.28 3.80 -3.74
N GLU A 103 -6.39 4.20 -4.36
CA GLU A 103 -6.77 3.72 -5.68
C GLU A 103 -6.87 4.87 -6.69
N LEU A 104 -6.31 4.66 -7.89
CA LEU A 104 -6.50 5.54 -9.04
C LEU A 104 -7.12 4.72 -10.17
N ARG A 105 -8.31 5.11 -10.61
CA ARG A 105 -9.14 4.29 -11.49
C ARG A 105 -9.80 5.08 -12.59
N GLY A 106 -9.73 4.59 -13.83
CA GLY A 106 -10.53 5.14 -14.92
C GLY A 106 -10.20 6.58 -15.29
N VAL A 107 -8.94 6.99 -15.24
CA VAL A 107 -8.52 8.35 -15.62
C VAL A 107 -7.45 8.33 -16.71
N THR A 108 -7.38 9.40 -17.50
CA THR A 108 -6.22 9.68 -18.36
C THR A 108 -5.29 10.65 -17.63
N VAL A 109 -4.00 10.35 -17.57
CA VAL A 109 -3.01 11.23 -16.93
C VAL A 109 -1.87 11.56 -17.89
N THR A 110 -1.58 12.85 -17.97
CA THR A 110 -0.50 13.42 -18.79
C THR A 110 0.43 14.27 -17.93
N ASN A 111 1.75 14.10 -18.12
CA ASN A 111 2.76 14.94 -17.47
C ASN A 111 3.79 15.46 -18.47
N LEU A 112 3.55 16.68 -18.99
CA LEU A 112 4.40 17.32 -19.99
C LEU A 112 5.65 18.01 -19.42
N ALA A 113 5.81 18.07 -18.10
CA ALA A 113 6.97 18.70 -17.47
C ALA A 113 8.26 17.91 -17.76
N THR A 114 9.41 18.57 -17.80
CA THR A 114 10.70 17.88 -17.98
C THR A 114 10.86 16.79 -16.91
N ARG A 115 11.15 15.55 -17.35
CA ARG A 115 11.21 14.36 -16.50
C ARG A 115 9.93 14.10 -15.69
N GLY A 116 8.79 14.51 -16.22
CA GLY A 116 7.47 14.35 -15.63
C GLY A 116 7.01 12.90 -15.62
N THR A 117 6.74 12.37 -14.43
CA THR A 117 6.14 11.06 -14.20
C THR A 117 4.67 11.25 -13.83
N ALA A 118 3.74 10.47 -14.40
CA ALA A 118 2.33 10.63 -14.03
C ALA A 118 2.07 10.16 -12.59
N VAL A 119 2.47 8.95 -12.22
CA VAL A 119 2.21 8.38 -10.89
C VAL A 119 3.50 7.96 -10.21
N TRP A 120 3.67 8.42 -8.97
CA TRP A 120 4.75 8.02 -8.08
C TRP A 120 4.22 7.18 -6.92
N SER A 121 4.79 5.98 -6.73
CA SER A 121 4.52 5.09 -5.59
C SER A 121 5.85 4.76 -4.89
N GLU A 122 5.95 5.08 -3.61
CA GLU A 122 7.21 4.96 -2.86
C GLU A 122 6.99 4.36 -1.48
N SER A 123 7.45 3.11 -1.30
CA SER A 123 7.14 2.27 -0.14
C SER A 123 5.65 2.27 0.22
N SER A 124 4.80 2.19 -0.80
CA SER A 124 3.34 2.18 -0.68
C SER A 124 2.67 1.02 -1.42
N THR A 125 1.41 0.72 -1.08
CA THR A 125 0.61 -0.37 -1.68
C THR A 125 -0.65 0.10 -2.43
N PRO A 126 -0.53 0.97 -3.44
CA PRO A 126 -1.71 1.48 -4.15
C PRO A 126 -2.22 0.51 -5.23
N THR A 127 -3.48 0.68 -5.62
CA THR A 127 -4.04 0.08 -6.83
C THR A 127 -4.17 1.14 -7.92
N ILE A 128 -3.58 0.88 -9.08
CA ILE A 128 -3.68 1.73 -10.26
C ILE A 128 -4.33 0.88 -11.34
N ALA A 129 -5.60 1.16 -11.63
CA ALA A 129 -6.43 0.27 -12.43
C ALA A 129 -7.15 0.98 -13.58
N ASN A 130 -7.17 0.35 -14.76
CA ASN A 130 -8.00 0.80 -15.87
C ASN A 130 -7.81 2.29 -16.22
N CYS A 131 -6.58 2.80 -16.14
CA CYS A 131 -6.23 4.17 -16.50
C CYS A 131 -5.47 4.22 -17.84
N THR A 132 -5.34 5.42 -18.39
CA THR A 132 -4.49 5.72 -19.53
C THR A 132 -3.38 6.69 -19.10
N PHE A 133 -2.12 6.34 -19.31
CA PHE A 133 -0.96 7.18 -19.00
C PHE A 133 -0.25 7.52 -20.30
N THR A 134 -0.34 8.77 -20.73
CA THR A 134 0.14 9.15 -22.04
C THR A 134 0.90 10.46 -22.07
N LEU A 135 1.78 10.61 -23.06
CA LEU A 135 2.57 11.81 -23.32
C LEU A 135 3.43 12.28 -22.12
N CYS A 136 3.67 11.41 -21.14
CA CYS A 136 4.52 11.74 -20.00
C CYS A 136 5.97 11.87 -20.49
N LYS A 137 6.67 12.94 -20.08
CA LYS A 137 8.08 13.14 -20.48
C LYS A 137 9.06 12.19 -19.80
N ARG A 138 8.60 11.34 -18.87
CA ARG A 138 9.38 10.24 -18.32
C ARG A 138 8.58 8.94 -18.36
N GLU A 139 7.90 8.58 -17.29
CA GLU A 139 7.10 7.34 -17.22
C GLU A 139 5.65 7.60 -16.84
N GLY A 140 4.77 6.66 -17.17
CA GLY A 140 3.41 6.67 -16.65
C GLY A 140 3.38 6.37 -15.16
N VAL A 141 3.96 5.24 -14.75
CA VAL A 141 4.02 4.84 -13.33
C VAL A 141 5.46 4.52 -12.93
N PHE A 142 5.89 5.06 -11.80
CA PHE A 142 7.17 4.75 -11.17
C PHE A 142 6.95 4.22 -9.74
N ALA A 143 7.39 2.99 -9.48
CA ALA A 143 7.35 2.36 -8.15
C ALA A 143 8.77 2.18 -7.58
N THR A 144 8.97 2.56 -6.32
CA THR A 144 10.29 2.56 -5.65
C THR A 144 10.19 2.28 -4.15
N GLY A 145 11.36 2.24 -3.48
CA GLY A 145 11.49 1.86 -2.09
C GLY A 145 11.08 0.41 -1.92
N ASP A 146 10.14 0.16 -1.01
CA ASP A 146 9.55 -1.15 -0.76
C ASP A 146 8.09 -1.19 -1.25
N ALA A 147 7.78 -0.40 -2.29
CA ALA A 147 6.42 -0.32 -2.81
C ALA A 147 5.93 -1.69 -3.30
N LYS A 148 4.62 -1.94 -3.15
CA LYS A 148 3.95 -3.15 -3.61
C LYS A 148 2.64 -2.83 -4.35
N PRO A 149 2.69 -2.04 -5.44
CA PRO A 149 1.48 -1.65 -6.13
C PRO A 149 0.84 -2.82 -6.87
N VAL A 150 -0.47 -2.72 -7.07
CA VAL A 150 -1.20 -3.45 -8.11
C VAL A 150 -1.41 -2.51 -9.28
N ILE A 151 -0.73 -2.76 -10.39
CA ILE A 151 -0.84 -1.98 -11.63
C ILE A 151 -1.56 -2.87 -12.63
N GLN A 152 -2.86 -2.61 -12.87
CA GLN A 152 -3.69 -3.52 -13.64
C GLN A 152 -4.55 -2.89 -14.73
N GLY A 153 -4.63 -3.53 -15.90
CA GLY A 153 -5.57 -3.12 -16.95
C GLY A 153 -5.32 -1.72 -17.52
N ASN A 154 -4.14 -1.13 -17.31
CA ASN A 154 -3.85 0.22 -17.76
C ASN A 154 -3.29 0.24 -19.19
N VAL A 155 -3.36 1.40 -19.84
CA VAL A 155 -2.71 1.69 -21.11
C VAL A 155 -1.61 2.72 -20.87
N PHE A 156 -0.39 2.42 -21.30
CA PHE A 156 0.76 3.31 -21.28
C PHE A 156 1.16 3.58 -22.73
N SER A 157 0.98 4.81 -23.20
CA SER A 157 1.17 5.17 -24.60
C SER A 157 1.99 6.43 -24.78
N GLU A 158 2.97 6.43 -25.69
CA GLU A 158 3.66 7.65 -26.11
C GLU A 158 4.41 8.38 -24.97
N ASN A 159 4.82 7.64 -23.94
CA ASN A 159 5.65 8.16 -22.85
C ASN A 159 7.12 8.18 -23.28
N ALA A 160 7.80 9.31 -23.06
CA ALA A 160 9.11 9.57 -23.64
C ALA A 160 10.23 8.66 -23.11
N ALA A 161 10.15 8.23 -21.83
CA ALA A 161 11.08 7.24 -21.28
C ALA A 161 10.43 5.85 -21.22
N ASN A 162 9.59 5.54 -20.24
CA ASN A 162 9.07 4.18 -20.06
C ASN A 162 7.54 4.16 -19.89
N GLY A 163 6.89 3.02 -20.10
CA GLY A 163 5.51 2.83 -19.66
C GLY A 163 5.48 2.74 -18.14
N ILE A 164 6.14 1.71 -17.62
CA ILE A 164 6.23 1.40 -16.19
C ILE A 164 7.70 1.31 -15.77
N SER A 165 8.04 1.81 -14.59
CA SER A 165 9.36 1.62 -13.98
C SER A 165 9.24 1.15 -12.54
N ILE A 166 9.97 0.08 -12.20
CA ILE A 166 10.01 -0.51 -10.87
C ILE A 166 11.49 -0.56 -10.43
N ALA A 167 11.82 0.07 -9.31
CA ALA A 167 13.20 0.21 -8.84
C ALA A 167 13.33 -0.06 -7.33
N LYS A 168 14.56 -0.01 -6.82
CA LYS A 168 14.90 -0.35 -5.43
C LYS A 168 14.39 -1.75 -5.05
N ASN A 169 13.76 -1.91 -3.89
CA ASN A 169 13.23 -3.19 -3.41
C ASN A 169 11.75 -3.38 -3.79
N ALA A 170 11.21 -2.56 -4.72
CA ALA A 170 9.80 -2.60 -5.00
C ALA A 170 9.40 -3.97 -5.55
N THR A 171 8.32 -4.49 -4.98
CA THR A 171 7.64 -5.70 -5.44
C THR A 171 6.25 -5.30 -5.93
N GLY A 172 5.37 -6.23 -6.25
CA GLY A 172 4.00 -5.91 -6.70
C GLY A 172 3.59 -6.68 -7.93
N GLN A 173 2.34 -6.45 -8.33
CA GLN A 173 1.70 -7.16 -9.44
C GLN A 173 1.42 -6.20 -10.58
N ILE A 174 1.99 -6.52 -11.74
CA ILE A 174 1.84 -5.75 -12.97
C ILE A 174 1.11 -6.66 -13.94
N GLN A 175 -0.19 -6.44 -14.09
CA GLN A 175 -1.04 -7.40 -14.80
C GLN A 175 -1.96 -6.79 -15.86
N ASN A 176 -2.13 -7.46 -16.99
CA ASN A 176 -3.09 -7.06 -18.03
C ASN A 176 -2.89 -5.61 -18.55
N ASN A 177 -1.68 -5.06 -18.47
CA ASN A 177 -1.41 -3.71 -18.98
C ASN A 177 -0.98 -3.74 -20.44
N ILE A 178 -1.23 -2.64 -21.13
CA ILE A 178 -0.74 -2.38 -22.49
C ILE A 178 0.36 -1.32 -22.40
N CYS A 179 1.57 -1.60 -22.88
CA CYS A 179 2.63 -0.62 -23.06
C CYS A 179 2.98 -0.51 -24.54
N VAL A 180 2.76 0.66 -25.12
CA VAL A 180 2.88 0.90 -26.56
C VAL A 180 3.53 2.23 -26.88
N LYS A 181 4.43 2.28 -27.88
CA LYS A 181 5.08 3.52 -28.32
C LYS A 181 5.79 4.29 -27.20
N THR A 182 6.34 3.60 -26.21
CA THR A 182 7.21 4.18 -25.18
C THR A 182 8.68 3.93 -25.51
N GLY A 183 9.62 4.51 -24.77
CA GLY A 183 11.03 4.08 -24.84
C GLY A 183 11.17 2.63 -24.36
N TYR A 184 11.01 2.35 -23.07
CA TYR A 184 10.85 0.97 -22.60
C TYR A 184 9.40 0.69 -22.23
N GLY A 185 8.86 -0.47 -22.60
CA GLY A 185 7.54 -0.87 -22.13
C GLY A 185 7.52 -0.96 -20.60
N ILE A 186 8.34 -1.85 -20.06
CA ILE A 186 8.52 -2.04 -18.61
C ILE A 186 10.01 -2.08 -18.28
N ALA A 187 10.45 -1.25 -17.33
CA ALA A 187 11.79 -1.27 -16.79
C ALA A 187 11.80 -1.76 -15.33
N VAL A 188 12.68 -2.71 -15.01
CA VAL A 188 12.88 -3.21 -13.64
C VAL A 188 14.38 -3.12 -13.29
N SER A 189 14.72 -2.47 -12.20
CA SER A 189 16.11 -2.19 -11.82
C SER A 189 16.40 -2.42 -10.34
N ASP A 190 17.66 -2.22 -9.94
CA ASP A 190 18.14 -2.41 -8.57
C ASP A 190 17.84 -3.82 -8.04
N THR A 191 17.12 -3.98 -6.94
CA THR A 191 16.79 -5.26 -6.30
C THR A 191 15.32 -5.65 -6.51
N ALA A 192 14.62 -4.96 -7.42
CA ALA A 192 13.19 -5.09 -7.56
C ALA A 192 12.80 -6.48 -8.07
N SER A 193 11.71 -7.02 -7.52
CA SER A 193 11.22 -8.37 -7.83
C SER A 193 9.69 -8.39 -8.02
N PRO A 194 9.15 -7.64 -8.99
CA PRO A 194 7.73 -7.66 -9.30
C PRO A 194 7.32 -8.94 -10.06
N THR A 195 6.02 -9.24 -10.06
CA THR A 195 5.41 -10.26 -10.93
C THR A 195 4.72 -9.58 -12.11
N LEU A 196 5.09 -9.96 -13.33
CA LEU A 196 4.56 -9.44 -14.58
C LEU A 196 3.69 -10.52 -15.22
N ILE A 197 2.39 -10.26 -15.37
CA ILE A 197 1.41 -11.26 -15.80
C ILE A 197 0.55 -10.70 -16.95
N ASP A 198 0.40 -11.43 -18.05
CA ASP A 198 -0.57 -11.10 -19.11
C ASP A 198 -0.44 -9.66 -19.68
N ASN A 199 0.76 -9.06 -19.63
CA ASN A 199 0.96 -7.72 -20.19
C ASN A 199 1.22 -7.80 -21.69
N LYS A 200 0.73 -6.81 -22.43
CA LYS A 200 0.96 -6.63 -23.88
C LYS A 200 1.92 -5.46 -24.09
N ILE A 201 3.08 -5.74 -24.65
CA ILE A 201 4.20 -4.79 -24.74
C ILE A 201 4.69 -4.74 -26.18
N TYR A 202 4.29 -3.73 -26.94
CA TYR A 202 4.57 -3.69 -28.37
C TYR A 202 4.86 -2.30 -28.92
N GLU A 203 5.59 -2.22 -30.04
CA GLU A 203 5.94 -0.96 -30.71
C GLU A 203 6.69 0.05 -29.80
N ASN A 204 7.39 -0.43 -28.77
CA ASN A 204 8.27 0.41 -27.95
C ASN A 204 9.68 0.42 -28.55
N ARG A 205 10.59 1.27 -28.05
CA ARG A 205 12.02 1.10 -28.39
C ARG A 205 12.51 -0.25 -27.88
N SER A 206 12.25 -0.62 -26.63
CA SER A 206 12.48 -1.97 -26.11
C SER A 206 11.30 -2.43 -25.27
N GLY A 207 11.03 -3.73 -25.22
CA GLY A 207 9.90 -4.27 -24.49
C GLY A 207 10.09 -4.24 -22.98
N ILE A 208 10.73 -5.27 -22.44
CA ILE A 208 11.06 -5.41 -21.02
C ILE A 208 12.56 -5.24 -20.84
N VAL A 209 12.99 -4.34 -19.96
CA VAL A 209 14.41 -4.10 -19.67
C VAL A 209 14.69 -4.34 -18.19
N LEU A 210 15.61 -5.26 -17.90
CA LEU A 210 15.98 -5.70 -16.56
C LEU A 210 17.44 -5.35 -16.26
N SER A 211 17.69 -4.69 -15.13
CA SER A 211 19.04 -4.25 -14.75
C SER A 211 19.34 -4.39 -13.26
N GLY A 212 20.58 -4.10 -12.85
CA GLY A 212 21.02 -4.23 -11.47
C GLY A 212 21.01 -5.69 -11.00
N ASN A 213 20.36 -5.95 -9.87
CA ASN A 213 20.09 -7.27 -9.29
C ASN A 213 18.60 -7.63 -9.35
N ALA A 214 17.86 -7.12 -10.35
CA ALA A 214 16.42 -7.36 -10.46
C ALA A 214 16.10 -8.87 -10.57
N ARG A 215 14.99 -9.29 -9.95
CA ARG A 215 14.52 -10.69 -9.90
C ARG A 215 13.02 -10.80 -10.21
N PRO A 216 12.51 -10.27 -11.34
CA PRO A 216 11.09 -10.35 -11.62
C PRO A 216 10.66 -11.76 -12.05
N ILE A 217 9.38 -12.06 -11.84
CA ILE A 217 8.74 -13.28 -12.34
C ILE A 217 7.89 -12.89 -13.56
N LEU A 218 8.17 -13.50 -14.72
CA LEU A 218 7.46 -13.19 -15.96
C LEU A 218 6.55 -14.36 -16.34
N ARG A 219 5.24 -14.11 -16.42
CA ARG A 219 4.25 -15.10 -16.85
C ARG A 219 3.34 -14.55 -17.95
N ASN A 220 3.17 -15.31 -19.03
CA ASN A 220 2.19 -15.04 -20.09
C ASN A 220 2.24 -13.63 -20.71
N ASN A 221 3.39 -12.96 -20.67
CA ASN A 221 3.52 -11.64 -21.27
C ASN A 221 3.70 -11.78 -22.80
N LEU A 222 3.06 -10.91 -23.56
CA LEU A 222 3.26 -10.77 -25.01
C LEU A 222 4.14 -9.56 -25.27
N CYS A 223 5.30 -9.79 -25.87
CA CYS A 223 6.26 -8.76 -26.21
C CYS A 223 6.65 -8.85 -27.69
N GLU A 224 6.16 -7.92 -28.51
CA GLU A 224 6.33 -8.00 -29.97
C GLU A 224 6.52 -6.66 -30.66
N LYS A 225 7.16 -6.66 -31.83
CA LYS A 225 7.30 -5.47 -32.69
C LYS A 225 7.98 -4.29 -32.00
N ASN A 226 8.81 -4.52 -30.98
CA ASN A 226 9.64 -3.47 -30.42
C ASN A 226 10.84 -3.21 -31.36
N THR A 227 11.31 -1.96 -31.40
CA THR A 227 12.34 -1.51 -32.36
C THR A 227 13.68 -2.21 -32.12
N ASP A 228 14.06 -2.37 -30.85
CA ASP A 228 15.25 -3.09 -30.40
C ASP A 228 14.87 -4.50 -29.99
N ASP A 229 14.66 -4.75 -28.70
CA ASP A 229 14.52 -6.10 -28.17
C ASP A 229 13.20 -6.34 -27.45
N GLY A 230 12.78 -7.61 -27.40
CA GLY A 230 11.64 -8.05 -26.61
C GLY A 230 11.94 -8.05 -25.11
N LEU A 231 12.98 -8.80 -24.71
CA LEU A 231 13.51 -8.82 -23.34
C LEU A 231 15.01 -8.53 -23.35
N THR A 232 15.43 -7.50 -22.63
CA THR A 232 16.85 -7.17 -22.40
C THR A 232 17.21 -7.39 -20.94
N VAL A 233 18.22 -8.23 -20.67
CA VAL A 233 18.73 -8.52 -19.33
C VAL A 233 20.18 -8.05 -19.24
N ILE A 234 20.47 -7.10 -18.35
CA ILE A 234 21.81 -6.54 -18.15
C ILE A 234 22.25 -6.62 -16.69
N SER A 235 23.54 -6.36 -16.45
CA SER A 235 24.16 -6.40 -15.12
C SER A 235 24.05 -7.79 -14.47
N ASN A 236 23.52 -7.89 -13.24
CA ASN A 236 23.33 -9.14 -12.52
C ASN A 236 21.84 -9.53 -12.45
N ALA A 237 20.98 -8.97 -13.31
CA ALA A 237 19.56 -9.31 -13.32
C ALA A 237 19.37 -10.80 -13.64
N LEU A 238 18.33 -11.39 -13.05
CA LEU A 238 18.04 -12.81 -13.19
C LEU A 238 16.51 -13.02 -13.12
N PRO A 239 15.79 -12.82 -14.24
CA PRO A 239 14.36 -13.08 -14.29
C PRO A 239 14.05 -14.57 -14.15
N ASP A 240 12.93 -14.87 -13.50
CA ASP A 240 12.28 -16.17 -13.60
C ASP A 240 11.47 -16.22 -14.91
N LEU A 241 12.02 -16.94 -15.89
CA LEU A 241 11.40 -17.24 -17.19
C LEU A 241 10.74 -18.64 -17.21
N GLY A 242 10.31 -19.12 -16.06
CA GLY A 242 9.62 -20.39 -15.90
C GLY A 242 10.49 -21.51 -15.37
N SER A 243 9.83 -22.59 -14.98
CA SER A 243 10.39 -23.87 -14.59
C SER A 243 9.53 -25.01 -15.14
N ILE A 244 9.97 -26.26 -15.00
CA ILE A 244 9.20 -27.44 -15.45
C ILE A 244 7.81 -27.48 -14.78
N ASN A 245 7.72 -27.07 -13.50
CA ASN A 245 6.48 -27.09 -12.73
C ASN A 245 5.66 -25.79 -12.84
N SER A 246 6.26 -24.71 -13.35
CA SER A 246 5.60 -23.42 -13.56
C SER A 246 6.14 -22.80 -14.84
N PRO A 247 5.65 -23.23 -16.02
CA PRO A 247 6.10 -22.71 -17.30
C PRO A 247 5.90 -21.19 -17.40
N GLY A 248 6.79 -20.52 -18.12
CA GLY A 248 6.76 -19.07 -18.27
C GLY A 248 5.59 -18.59 -19.13
N GLY A 249 5.27 -19.27 -20.23
CA GLY A 249 4.18 -18.90 -21.13
C GLY A 249 4.36 -17.57 -21.85
N ASN A 250 5.52 -16.92 -21.73
CA ASN A 250 5.77 -15.63 -22.35
C ASN A 250 6.01 -15.81 -23.86
N ILE A 251 5.61 -14.81 -24.64
CA ILE A 251 5.81 -14.76 -26.09
C ILE A 251 6.67 -13.55 -26.40
N PHE A 252 7.90 -13.79 -26.88
CA PHE A 252 8.79 -12.76 -27.41
C PHE A 252 8.99 -13.05 -28.89
N ARG A 253 8.46 -12.20 -29.76
CA ARG A 253 8.50 -12.42 -31.21
C ARG A 253 8.54 -11.13 -32.00
N ASN A 254 9.05 -11.20 -33.23
CA ASN A 254 9.02 -10.09 -34.19
C ASN A 254 9.64 -8.79 -33.65
N ASN A 255 10.60 -8.87 -32.73
CA ASN A 255 11.35 -7.70 -32.27
C ASN A 255 12.50 -7.42 -33.25
N GLY A 256 12.87 -6.15 -33.38
CA GLY A 256 13.77 -5.68 -34.44
C GLY A 256 15.14 -6.34 -34.38
N LYS A 257 15.83 -6.21 -33.24
CA LYS A 257 17.14 -6.83 -32.97
C LYS A 257 16.96 -8.26 -32.45
N PHE A 258 16.61 -8.44 -31.18
CA PHE A 258 16.47 -9.74 -30.54
C PHE A 258 15.12 -9.92 -29.84
N ASP A 259 14.58 -11.13 -29.85
CA ASP A 259 13.44 -11.45 -29.00
C ASP A 259 13.87 -11.55 -27.54
N LEU A 260 15.08 -12.04 -27.29
CA LEU A 260 15.72 -12.04 -25.98
C LEU A 260 17.22 -11.73 -26.10
N GLN A 261 17.65 -10.63 -25.48
CA GLN A 261 19.05 -10.29 -25.29
C GLN A 261 19.46 -10.45 -23.81
N ASN A 262 20.27 -11.48 -23.53
CA ASN A 262 20.98 -11.63 -22.27
C ASN A 262 22.40 -11.05 -22.38
N ALA A 263 22.56 -9.81 -21.92
CA ALA A 263 23.86 -9.14 -21.78
C ALA A 263 24.39 -9.18 -20.33
N SER A 264 23.79 -10.00 -19.46
CA SER A 264 24.31 -10.30 -18.12
C SER A 264 25.37 -11.41 -18.15
N SER A 265 26.10 -11.58 -17.06
CA SER A 265 26.98 -12.75 -16.86
C SER A 265 26.23 -14.01 -16.42
N ASN A 266 24.95 -13.87 -16.05
CA ASN A 266 24.15 -15.00 -15.57
C ASN A 266 23.66 -15.84 -16.75
N ARG A 267 23.59 -17.16 -16.54
CA ARG A 267 22.85 -18.07 -17.44
C ARG A 267 21.36 -17.95 -17.17
N LEU A 268 20.57 -17.67 -18.20
CA LEU A 268 19.11 -17.68 -18.09
C LEU A 268 18.58 -19.06 -18.48
N VAL A 269 17.55 -19.53 -17.77
CA VAL A 269 16.83 -20.75 -18.11
C VAL A 269 15.43 -20.34 -18.54
N SER A 270 15.05 -20.70 -19.77
CA SER A 270 13.75 -20.42 -20.37
C SER A 270 12.95 -21.73 -20.47
N VAL A 271 11.80 -21.78 -19.79
CA VAL A 271 10.94 -22.97 -19.78
C VAL A 271 9.52 -22.60 -20.20
N GLY A 272 9.04 -23.21 -21.28
CA GLY A 272 7.68 -22.98 -21.79
C GLY A 272 7.41 -21.56 -22.30
N ASN A 273 8.43 -20.84 -22.79
CA ASN A 273 8.26 -19.57 -23.50
C ASN A 273 8.38 -19.78 -25.01
N GLN A 274 7.68 -18.95 -25.78
CA GLN A 274 7.77 -18.90 -27.23
C GLN A 274 8.75 -17.79 -27.61
N ILE A 275 9.96 -18.18 -28.04
CA ILE A 275 11.05 -17.28 -28.43
C ILE A 275 11.72 -17.88 -29.66
N ASP A 276 11.94 -17.10 -30.70
CA ASP A 276 12.75 -17.54 -31.83
C ASP A 276 14.22 -17.64 -31.40
N SER A 277 14.78 -18.85 -31.40
CA SER A 277 16.15 -19.11 -30.97
C SER A 277 17.20 -18.43 -31.84
N ALA A 278 16.89 -18.12 -33.11
CA ALA A 278 17.77 -17.33 -33.98
C ALA A 278 17.80 -15.84 -33.58
N LYS A 279 16.78 -15.40 -32.85
CA LYS A 279 16.62 -14.04 -32.31
C LYS A 279 17.04 -13.95 -30.84
N VAL A 280 17.85 -14.89 -30.35
CA VAL A 280 18.41 -14.88 -28.99
C VAL A 280 19.88 -14.50 -29.02
N LYS A 281 20.28 -13.58 -28.12
CA LYS A 281 21.68 -13.22 -27.92
C LYS A 281 22.08 -13.42 -26.46
N GLY A 282 23.22 -14.07 -26.23
CA GLY A 282 23.78 -14.32 -24.90
C GLY A 282 23.50 -15.71 -24.34
N ASN A 283 23.88 -15.94 -23.08
CA ASN A 283 23.82 -17.27 -22.46
C ASN A 283 22.40 -17.61 -21.99
N VAL A 284 21.64 -18.32 -22.83
CA VAL A 284 20.27 -18.78 -22.52
C VAL A 284 20.13 -20.26 -22.82
N GLU A 285 19.64 -21.01 -21.86
CA GLU A 285 19.23 -22.40 -22.01
C GLU A 285 17.73 -22.48 -22.23
N PHE A 286 17.33 -23.18 -23.29
CA PHE A 286 15.93 -23.56 -23.52
C PHE A 286 15.71 -24.97 -23.02
N THR A 287 14.74 -25.15 -22.13
CA THR A 287 14.32 -26.48 -21.70
C THR A 287 12.91 -26.74 -22.21
N ALA A 288 12.71 -27.90 -22.82
CA ALA A 288 11.38 -28.33 -23.24
C ALA A 288 10.57 -28.70 -22.00
N THR A 289 9.33 -28.20 -21.92
CA THR A 289 8.33 -28.81 -21.03
C THR A 289 8.09 -30.24 -21.51
N PRO A 290 8.09 -31.26 -20.62
CA PRO A 290 7.68 -32.60 -21.04
C PRO A 290 6.28 -32.49 -21.61
N THR A 291 6.10 -32.98 -22.84
CA THR A 291 4.77 -33.10 -23.44
C THR A 291 3.90 -33.87 -22.45
N PRO A 292 2.75 -33.33 -21.99
CA PRO A 292 1.89 -34.09 -21.11
C PRO A 292 1.53 -35.40 -21.82
N ILE A 293 1.84 -36.53 -21.18
CA ILE A 293 1.29 -37.82 -21.60
C ILE A 293 -0.22 -37.61 -21.61
N PRO A 294 -0.92 -37.86 -22.75
CA PRO A 294 -2.36 -37.67 -22.82
C PRO A 294 -2.98 -38.50 -21.70
N THR A 295 -3.61 -37.81 -20.74
CA THR A 295 -4.46 -38.47 -19.76
C THR A 295 -5.64 -39.05 -20.55
N PRO A 296 -5.95 -40.35 -20.44
CA PRO A 296 -7.04 -40.96 -21.19
C PRO A 296 -8.32 -40.18 -20.94
N THR A 297 -8.94 -39.69 -22.01
CA THR A 297 -10.20 -38.94 -21.98
C THR A 297 -11.26 -39.76 -21.23
N PRO A 298 -11.83 -39.26 -20.13
CA PRO A 298 -12.99 -39.91 -19.53
C PRO A 298 -14.15 -39.89 -20.54
N ILE A 299 -14.80 -41.05 -20.71
CA ILE A 299 -15.98 -41.23 -21.56
C ILE A 299 -17.05 -40.22 -21.14
N PRO A 300 -17.67 -39.48 -22.08
CA PRO A 300 -18.71 -38.51 -21.75
C PRO A 300 -19.96 -39.21 -21.23
N THR A 301 -20.34 -38.91 -19.99
CA THR A 301 -21.69 -39.16 -19.47
C THR A 301 -22.66 -38.22 -20.20
N PRO A 302 -23.81 -38.72 -20.72
CA PRO A 302 -24.74 -37.90 -21.50
C PRO A 302 -25.29 -36.73 -20.67
N THR A 303 -25.17 -35.53 -21.22
CA THR A 303 -25.67 -34.27 -20.66
C THR A 303 -27.21 -34.23 -20.74
N PRO A 304 -27.94 -33.92 -19.65
CA PRO A 304 -29.39 -33.72 -19.73
C PRO A 304 -29.73 -32.43 -20.50
N THR A 305 -30.73 -32.55 -21.37
CA THR A 305 -31.33 -31.53 -22.24
C THR A 305 -31.76 -30.27 -21.48
N PRO A 306 -31.51 -29.05 -22.00
CA PRO A 306 -31.94 -27.81 -21.35
C PRO A 306 -33.47 -27.62 -21.41
N THR A 307 -34.07 -27.33 -20.26
CA THR A 307 -35.47 -26.88 -20.10
C THR A 307 -35.63 -25.45 -20.63
N PRO A 308 -36.66 -25.12 -21.43
CA PRO A 308 -36.83 -23.78 -22.00
C PRO A 308 -37.16 -22.72 -20.94
N THR A 309 -36.52 -21.56 -21.09
CA THR A 309 -36.75 -20.34 -20.30
C THR A 309 -38.12 -19.72 -20.65
N PRO A 310 -38.96 -19.34 -19.66
CA PRO A 310 -40.22 -18.66 -19.94
C PRO A 310 -40.01 -17.20 -20.37
N THR A 311 -40.74 -16.82 -21.41
CA THR A 311 -40.86 -15.49 -22.02
C THR A 311 -41.40 -14.44 -21.02
N PRO A 312 -40.88 -13.19 -21.00
CA PRO A 312 -41.40 -12.13 -20.13
C PRO A 312 -42.75 -11.58 -20.63
N THR A 313 -43.69 -11.42 -19.69
CA THR A 313 -45.01 -10.80 -19.88
C THR A 313 -44.89 -9.26 -19.89
N PRO A 314 -45.59 -8.52 -20.78
CA PRO A 314 -45.56 -7.06 -20.81
C PRO A 314 -46.33 -6.44 -19.62
N ILE A 315 -45.74 -5.43 -18.98
CA ILE A 315 -46.40 -4.57 -17.98
C ILE A 315 -47.24 -3.51 -18.70
N PRO A 316 -48.50 -3.27 -18.30
CA PRO A 316 -49.33 -2.20 -18.84
C PRO A 316 -48.98 -0.83 -18.24
N THR A 317 -49.00 0.18 -19.10
CA THR A 317 -48.96 1.61 -18.80
C THR A 317 -50.27 2.09 -18.17
N PRO A 318 -50.25 2.93 -17.12
CA PRO A 318 -51.35 3.85 -16.84
C PRO A 318 -51.00 5.31 -17.16
N THR A 319 -51.95 5.92 -17.89
CA THR A 319 -52.11 7.29 -18.41
C THR A 319 -52.53 8.28 -17.28
N PRO A 320 -52.37 9.61 -17.43
CA PRO A 320 -52.31 10.57 -16.32
C PRO A 320 -53.67 11.17 -15.92
N THR A 321 -53.75 11.70 -14.69
CA THR A 321 -54.83 12.62 -14.26
C THR A 321 -54.26 13.77 -13.42
N PRO A 322 -54.67 15.04 -13.66
CA PRO A 322 -54.14 16.23 -12.98
C PRO A 322 -54.97 16.67 -11.75
N THR A 323 -54.61 17.86 -11.22
CA THR A 323 -55.35 18.85 -10.37
C THR A 323 -54.92 18.95 -8.89
N PRO A 324 -55.14 20.08 -8.19
CA PRO A 324 -54.19 21.20 -8.04
C PRO A 324 -53.75 21.48 -6.58
N THR A 325 -52.79 22.39 -6.47
CA THR A 325 -52.17 23.04 -5.30
C THR A 325 -53.16 23.60 -4.26
N PRO A 326 -52.77 23.61 -2.96
CA PRO A 326 -52.79 24.86 -2.21
C PRO A 326 -51.41 25.26 -1.63
N THR A 327 -51.21 26.58 -1.63
CA THR A 327 -50.03 27.41 -1.31
C THR A 327 -49.78 27.51 0.22
N PRO A 328 -48.71 28.17 0.71
CA PRO A 328 -47.85 27.68 1.79
C PRO A 328 -48.16 28.29 3.17
N THR A 329 -47.91 27.51 4.22
CA THR A 329 -47.90 28.02 5.60
C THR A 329 -46.47 28.45 5.99
N PRO A 330 -46.24 29.68 6.51
CA PRO A 330 -44.91 30.17 6.85
C PRO A 330 -44.32 29.39 8.03
N THR A 331 -43.11 28.86 7.84
CA THR A 331 -42.31 28.26 8.91
C THR A 331 -41.43 29.35 9.54
N PRO A 332 -41.37 29.46 10.89
CA PRO A 332 -40.72 30.57 11.57
C PRO A 332 -39.20 30.62 11.34
N THR A 333 -38.72 31.85 11.21
CA THR A 333 -37.34 32.32 11.16
C THR A 333 -36.44 31.63 12.21
N PRO A 334 -35.29 31.04 11.83
CA PRO A 334 -34.29 30.65 12.81
C PRO A 334 -33.63 31.89 13.41
N THR A 335 -33.74 32.01 14.73
CA THR A 335 -33.03 32.97 15.57
C THR A 335 -31.51 32.89 15.31
N PRO A 336 -30.79 34.02 15.19
CA PRO A 336 -29.34 34.01 15.01
C PRO A 336 -28.68 33.35 16.23
N THR A 337 -27.98 32.24 16.00
CA THR A 337 -27.13 31.60 17.00
C THR A 337 -25.86 32.45 17.15
N PRO A 338 -25.42 32.79 18.39
CA PRO A 338 -24.26 33.64 18.58
C PRO A 338 -22.98 33.00 18.01
N THR A 339 -22.21 33.85 17.33
CA THR A 339 -20.87 33.58 16.79
C THR A 339 -19.97 32.95 17.85
N PRO A 340 -19.37 31.76 17.63
CA PRO A 340 -18.33 31.27 18.51
C PRO A 340 -17.10 32.19 18.41
N THR A 341 -16.75 32.80 19.53
CA THR A 341 -15.46 33.45 19.79
C THR A 341 -14.32 32.49 19.41
N PRO A 342 -13.26 32.93 18.72
CA PRO A 342 -12.12 32.06 18.41
C PRO A 342 -11.44 31.61 19.70
N THR A 343 -11.63 30.34 20.05
CA THR A 343 -10.80 29.65 21.06
C THR A 343 -9.38 29.54 20.51
N PRO A 344 -8.34 29.89 21.30
CA PRO A 344 -6.95 29.91 20.84
C PRO A 344 -6.53 28.54 20.32
N THR A 345 -5.90 28.54 19.15
CA THR A 345 -5.34 27.38 18.46
C THR A 345 -4.39 26.61 19.38
N PRO A 346 -4.67 25.34 19.75
CA PRO A 346 -3.64 24.50 20.31
C PRO A 346 -2.63 24.20 19.20
N ILE A 347 -1.35 24.46 19.47
CA ILE A 347 -0.24 24.16 18.58
C ILE A 347 -0.20 22.64 18.40
N THR A 348 -0.84 22.14 17.33
CA THR A 348 -0.78 20.73 16.96
C THR A 348 0.63 20.43 16.48
N ASN A 349 1.35 19.66 17.27
CA ASN A 349 2.67 19.14 16.95
C ASN A 349 2.52 18.08 15.84
N GLU A 350 2.28 18.53 14.60
CA GLU A 350 2.13 17.65 13.45
C GLU A 350 3.47 16.95 13.15
N LEU A 351 3.52 15.65 13.39
CA LEU A 351 4.67 14.82 13.05
C LEU A 351 4.64 14.52 11.55
N LYS A 352 5.69 14.93 10.84
CA LYS A 352 5.72 14.98 9.37
C LYS A 352 5.86 13.63 8.67
N ASP A 353 6.29 12.60 9.40
CA ASP A 353 6.67 11.30 8.86
C ASP A 353 5.69 10.17 9.22
N ILE A 354 4.57 10.51 9.88
CA ILE A 354 3.54 9.52 10.24
C ILE A 354 2.29 9.61 9.39
N SER A 355 2.08 10.72 8.65
CA SER A 355 0.83 11.01 7.93
C SER A 355 0.39 9.88 6.98
N ASN A 356 1.35 9.11 6.46
CA ASN A 356 1.12 8.03 5.49
C ASN A 356 1.50 6.64 6.04
N HIS A 357 1.76 6.55 7.35
CA HIS A 357 2.21 5.34 8.01
C HIS A 357 1.01 4.51 8.53
N TRP A 358 1.04 3.19 8.44
CA TRP A 358 -0.10 2.32 8.84
C TRP A 358 -0.52 2.49 10.31
N ALA A 359 0.42 2.88 11.17
CA ALA A 359 0.19 3.20 12.57
C ALA A 359 -0.23 4.67 12.84
N PHE A 360 -0.53 5.46 11.80
CA PHE A 360 -0.83 6.90 11.91
C PHE A 360 -1.84 7.21 13.00
N ALA A 361 -3.02 6.60 12.94
CA ALA A 361 -4.11 6.92 13.87
C ALA A 361 -3.71 6.64 15.33
N PHE A 362 -3.01 5.54 15.58
CA PHE A 362 -2.54 5.15 16.91
C PHE A 362 -1.47 6.10 17.44
N ILE A 363 -0.48 6.42 16.59
CA ILE A 363 0.58 7.35 16.94
C ILE A 363 -0.02 8.74 17.22
N GLN A 364 -0.93 9.20 16.37
CA GLN A 364 -1.58 10.50 16.53
C GLN A 364 -2.35 10.58 17.86
N GLU A 365 -3.13 9.56 18.21
CA GLU A 365 -3.84 9.53 19.50
C GLU A 365 -2.87 9.46 20.68
N LEU A 366 -1.82 8.64 20.62
CA LEU A 366 -0.82 8.58 21.70
C LEU A 366 -0.05 9.90 21.86
N VAL A 367 0.17 10.67 20.79
CA VAL A 367 0.74 12.03 20.85
C VAL A 367 -0.23 12.99 21.53
N LYS A 368 -1.53 12.95 21.17
CA LYS A 368 -2.56 13.77 21.82
C LYS A 368 -2.67 13.49 23.32
N LEU A 369 -2.45 12.24 23.73
CA LEU A 369 -2.45 11.81 25.13
C LEU A 369 -1.13 12.12 25.87
N ASP A 370 -0.15 12.77 25.22
CA ASP A 370 1.21 13.01 25.75
C ASP A 370 1.96 11.72 26.12
N ILE A 371 1.53 10.55 25.62
CA ILE A 371 2.15 9.25 25.92
C ILE A 371 3.42 9.04 25.10
N ILE A 372 3.42 9.46 23.85
CA ILE A 372 4.60 9.46 22.98
C ILE A 372 4.89 10.86 22.48
N LYS A 373 6.17 11.12 22.22
CA LYS A 373 6.64 12.36 21.62
C LYS A 373 7.48 12.06 20.38
N GLY A 374 7.39 12.96 19.41
CA GLY A 374 8.32 13.00 18.29
C GLY A 374 9.66 13.59 18.70
N TYR A 375 10.58 13.57 17.75
CA TYR A 375 11.87 14.21 17.82
C TYR A 375 11.75 15.73 17.55
N PRO A 376 12.75 16.54 17.94
CA PRO A 376 12.75 17.99 17.68
C PRO A 376 12.63 18.36 16.19
N ASP A 377 13.02 17.46 15.29
CA ASP A 377 12.90 17.61 13.83
C ASP A 377 11.48 17.36 13.28
N ARG A 378 10.50 17.23 14.19
CA ARG A 378 9.09 16.91 13.94
C ARG A 378 8.86 15.53 13.31
N THR A 379 9.74 14.56 13.56
CA THR A 379 9.54 13.16 13.16
C THR A 379 9.13 12.28 14.34
N PHE A 380 8.45 11.16 14.08
CA PHE A 380 8.28 10.07 15.03
C PHE A 380 9.24 8.91 14.79
N ARG A 381 9.67 8.71 13.54
CA ARG A 381 10.46 7.60 13.00
C ARG A 381 9.77 6.25 13.24
N PRO A 382 8.57 6.03 12.68
CA PRO A 382 7.75 4.86 13.00
C PRO A 382 8.42 3.52 12.66
N ASP A 383 9.22 3.46 11.59
CA ASP A 383 9.91 2.25 11.14
C ASP A 383 11.25 2.01 11.85
N ALA A 384 11.75 2.95 12.64
CA ALA A 384 12.97 2.75 13.41
C ALA A 384 12.73 1.76 14.55
N THR A 385 13.74 0.97 14.89
CA THR A 385 13.67 0.04 16.03
C THR A 385 13.64 0.81 17.36
N MET A 386 13.05 0.22 18.39
CA MET A 386 12.99 0.80 19.73
C MET A 386 13.93 0.08 20.69
N THR A 387 14.73 0.84 21.43
CA THR A 387 15.59 0.28 22.50
C THR A 387 14.78 -0.09 23.74
N ARG A 388 15.29 -1.03 24.54
CA ARG A 388 14.66 -1.44 25.81
C ARG A 388 14.48 -0.28 26.80
N ALA A 389 15.42 0.67 26.84
CA ALA A 389 15.29 1.88 27.66
C ALA A 389 14.16 2.82 27.18
N GLN A 390 14.03 3.02 25.87
CA GLN A 390 12.94 3.81 25.29
C GLN A 390 11.58 3.15 25.55
N TYR A 391 11.52 1.83 25.46
CA TYR A 391 10.31 1.09 25.76
C TYR A 391 9.92 1.17 27.25
N ALA A 392 10.88 1.10 28.17
CA ALA A 392 10.62 1.29 29.60
C ALA A 392 9.99 2.67 29.90
N ALA A 393 10.55 3.74 29.30
CA ALA A 393 10.01 5.09 29.43
C ALA A 393 8.58 5.21 28.87
N LEU A 394 8.30 4.56 27.74
CA LEU A 394 6.97 4.49 27.16
C LEU A 394 5.97 3.79 28.09
N LEU A 395 6.34 2.64 28.65
CA LEU A 395 5.49 1.87 29.55
C LEU A 395 5.11 2.66 30.80
N VAL A 396 6.08 3.34 31.41
CA VAL A 396 5.83 4.19 32.59
C VAL A 396 4.88 5.32 32.25
N LYS A 397 5.10 6.00 31.12
CA LYS A 397 4.23 7.09 30.70
C LYS A 397 2.82 6.60 30.34
N ALA A 398 2.70 5.43 29.72
CA ALA A 398 1.41 4.87 29.32
C ALA A 398 0.60 4.32 30.50
N PHE A 399 1.24 3.57 31.40
CA PHE A 399 0.54 2.73 32.38
C PHE A 399 0.78 3.10 33.85
N ASP A 400 1.75 3.97 34.13
CA ASP A 400 2.21 4.30 35.49
C ASP A 400 2.27 3.06 36.43
N PRO A 401 3.11 2.06 36.11
CA PRO A 401 3.03 0.75 36.76
C PRO A 401 3.28 0.84 38.28
N PRO A 402 2.40 0.27 39.12
CA PRO A 402 2.63 0.18 40.55
C PRO A 402 3.71 -0.85 40.86
N SER A 403 4.43 -0.66 41.97
CA SER A 403 5.50 -1.59 42.39
C SER A 403 4.92 -2.93 42.86
N LYS A 404 5.20 -4.01 42.13
CA LYS A 404 4.82 -5.40 42.45
C LYS A 404 6.00 -6.27 42.91
N ARG A 405 7.24 -5.82 42.66
CA ARG A 405 8.47 -6.46 43.16
C ARG A 405 9.50 -5.43 43.60
N THR A 406 10.45 -5.84 44.43
CA THR A 406 11.55 -4.98 44.92
C THR A 406 12.45 -4.54 43.78
N ALA A 407 12.87 -3.27 43.79
CA ALA A 407 13.85 -2.71 42.86
C ALA A 407 15.19 -3.46 42.92
N ILE A 408 15.91 -3.52 41.79
CA ILE A 408 17.27 -4.06 41.73
C ILE A 408 18.18 -3.13 40.95
N ASN A 409 19.46 -3.09 41.30
CA ASN A 409 20.45 -2.33 40.53
C ASN A 409 21.03 -3.20 39.41
N PHE A 410 20.75 -2.83 38.17
CA PHE A 410 21.35 -3.47 37.00
C PHE A 410 22.78 -2.98 36.81
N LYS A 411 23.71 -3.91 36.51
CA LYS A 411 25.14 -3.62 36.39
C LYS A 411 25.46 -2.63 35.26
N ASP A 412 24.65 -2.63 34.21
CA ASP A 412 24.83 -1.85 32.98
C ASP A 412 23.89 -0.63 32.89
N VAL A 413 23.23 -0.27 34.00
CA VAL A 413 22.39 0.93 34.09
C VAL A 413 22.90 1.81 35.22
N SER A 414 23.65 2.85 34.86
CA SER A 414 24.11 3.87 35.81
C SER A 414 22.94 4.61 36.47
N ALA A 415 23.08 5.00 37.74
CA ALA A 415 22.10 5.82 38.45
C ALA A 415 21.82 7.17 37.75
N ASN A 416 22.79 7.67 36.98
CA ASN A 416 22.67 8.91 36.20
C ASN A 416 22.17 8.67 34.76
N PHE A 417 21.86 7.43 34.38
CA PHE A 417 21.33 7.13 33.06
C PHE A 417 19.92 7.73 32.91
N TRP A 418 19.63 8.36 31.77
CA TRP A 418 18.39 9.11 31.56
C TRP A 418 17.11 8.30 31.81
N ALA A 419 17.13 6.99 31.53
CA ALA A 419 16.01 6.09 31.73
C ALA A 419 16.07 5.32 33.06
N PHE A 420 17.00 5.63 33.97
CA PHE A 420 17.21 4.85 35.20
C PHE A 420 15.91 4.64 35.98
N GLN A 421 15.18 5.73 36.27
CA GLN A 421 13.90 5.66 37.01
C GLN A 421 12.82 4.89 36.24
N ALA A 422 12.73 5.12 34.93
CA ALA A 422 11.75 4.40 34.09
C ALA A 422 12.03 2.89 34.04
N ILE A 423 13.31 2.50 33.98
CA ILE A 423 13.74 1.11 34.02
C ILE A 423 13.39 0.48 35.37
N GLN A 424 13.65 1.17 36.48
CA GLN A 424 13.28 0.70 37.82
C GLN A 424 11.77 0.49 37.92
N GLN A 425 10.96 1.48 37.55
CA GLN A 425 9.52 1.39 37.67
C GLN A 425 8.91 0.33 36.74
N ALA A 426 9.34 0.25 35.47
CA ALA A 426 8.89 -0.81 34.55
C ALA A 426 9.31 -2.21 35.04
N TYR A 427 10.48 -2.32 35.67
CA TYR A 427 10.91 -3.53 36.34
C TYR A 427 9.99 -3.86 37.52
N GLN A 428 9.82 -2.95 38.47
CA GLN A 428 9.01 -3.17 39.66
C GLN A 428 7.54 -3.49 39.32
N GLY A 429 7.00 -2.89 38.26
CA GLY A 429 5.66 -3.18 37.74
C GLY A 429 5.52 -4.48 36.95
N GLN A 430 6.59 -5.29 36.86
CA GLN A 430 6.66 -6.57 36.13
C GLN A 430 6.45 -6.47 34.61
N PHE A 431 6.54 -5.27 34.03
CA PHE A 431 6.51 -5.12 32.58
C PHE A 431 7.83 -5.57 31.92
N LEU A 432 8.98 -5.33 32.55
CA LEU A 432 10.28 -5.66 31.98
C LEU A 432 11.17 -6.40 32.96
N SER A 433 11.89 -7.42 32.53
CA SER A 433 12.89 -8.12 33.34
C SER A 433 14.31 -7.93 32.76
N GLY A 434 15.32 -8.13 33.62
CA GLY A 434 16.72 -8.19 33.18
C GLY A 434 17.13 -9.60 32.73
N TYR A 435 18.39 -9.72 32.32
CA TYR A 435 19.02 -10.97 31.88
C TYR A 435 19.74 -11.70 33.04
N PRO A 436 20.06 -13.01 32.88
CA PRO A 436 20.62 -13.88 33.93
C PRO A 436 21.95 -13.47 34.63
N ASN A 437 22.50 -12.29 34.34
CA ASN A 437 23.75 -11.75 34.90
C ASN A 437 23.57 -10.40 35.62
N ASN A 438 22.33 -10.04 35.98
CA ASN A 438 21.92 -8.73 36.49
C ASN A 438 22.19 -7.57 35.53
N THR A 439 22.00 -7.79 34.22
CA THR A 439 22.03 -6.71 33.21
C THR A 439 20.63 -6.44 32.68
N PHE A 440 20.41 -5.22 32.20
CA PHE A 440 19.16 -4.80 31.57
C PHE A 440 19.28 -4.67 30.04
N ALA A 441 20.48 -4.43 29.51
CA ALA A 441 20.80 -4.09 28.14
C ALA A 441 19.99 -2.87 27.60
N PRO A 442 20.16 -1.66 28.18
CA PRO A 442 19.28 -0.52 27.91
C PRO A 442 19.30 -0.05 26.45
N ASN A 443 20.42 -0.21 25.75
CA ASN A 443 20.60 0.21 24.36
C ASN A 443 20.29 -0.90 23.34
N GLN A 444 20.01 -2.12 23.80
CA GLN A 444 19.61 -3.21 22.92
C GLN A 444 18.18 -2.94 22.42
N ASN A 445 17.94 -3.19 21.12
CA ASN A 445 16.59 -3.14 20.57
C ASN A 445 15.71 -4.22 21.21
N ILE A 446 14.46 -3.89 21.48
CA ILE A 446 13.51 -4.85 22.04
C ILE A 446 12.93 -5.73 20.93
N GLU A 447 12.92 -7.04 21.15
CA GLU A 447 12.29 -7.97 20.20
C GLU A 447 10.76 -7.86 20.27
N ARG A 448 10.10 -8.11 19.15
CA ARG A 448 8.65 -8.04 19.02
C ARG A 448 7.92 -8.95 20.02
N VAL A 449 8.40 -10.17 20.24
CA VAL A 449 7.81 -11.08 21.23
C VAL A 449 7.99 -10.58 22.67
N GLN A 450 9.09 -9.87 22.96
CA GLN A 450 9.34 -9.32 24.29
C GLN A 450 8.37 -8.18 24.62
N VAL A 451 7.92 -7.41 23.64
CA VAL A 451 6.85 -6.40 23.81
C VAL A 451 5.54 -7.08 24.20
N ILE A 452 5.20 -8.19 23.55
CA ILE A 452 3.97 -8.96 23.82
C ILE A 452 3.99 -9.51 25.25
N VAL A 453 5.04 -10.25 25.61
CA VAL A 453 5.23 -10.81 26.96
C VAL A 453 5.21 -9.70 28.01
N SER A 454 5.85 -8.57 27.71
CA SER A 454 5.89 -7.40 28.60
C SER A 454 4.51 -6.83 28.91
N LEU A 455 3.67 -6.61 27.89
CA LEU A 455 2.33 -6.07 28.09
C LEU A 455 1.42 -7.05 28.83
N VAL A 456 1.44 -8.33 28.45
CA VAL A 456 0.62 -9.36 29.09
C VAL A 456 0.95 -9.50 30.57
N ASN A 457 2.23 -9.62 30.91
CA ASN A 457 2.67 -9.80 32.30
C ASN A 457 2.51 -8.53 33.13
N GLY A 458 2.88 -7.37 32.58
CA GLY A 458 2.76 -6.09 33.29
C GLY A 458 1.32 -5.73 33.65
N LEU A 459 0.39 -5.97 32.72
CA LEU A 459 -1.04 -5.73 32.90
C LEU A 459 -1.77 -6.86 33.61
N GLY A 460 -1.12 -8.01 33.84
CA GLY A 460 -1.73 -9.17 34.49
C GLY A 460 -2.87 -9.77 33.69
N LEU A 461 -2.74 -9.80 32.36
CA LEU A 461 -3.78 -10.29 31.47
C LEU A 461 -3.84 -11.82 31.49
N SER A 462 -5.05 -12.35 31.41
CA SER A 462 -5.30 -13.79 31.33
C SER A 462 -6.28 -14.14 30.21
N ALA A 463 -6.10 -15.32 29.65
CA ALA A 463 -6.95 -15.95 28.64
C ALA A 463 -8.05 -16.80 29.31
N SER A 464 -9.29 -16.74 28.83
CA SER A 464 -10.40 -17.54 29.38
C SER A 464 -10.48 -18.96 28.81
N ASN A 465 -9.89 -19.21 27.63
CA ASN A 465 -9.90 -20.49 26.94
C ASN A 465 -8.50 -20.79 26.37
N THR A 466 -7.84 -21.88 26.73
CA THR A 466 -6.51 -22.25 26.22
C THR A 466 -6.51 -22.81 24.79
N THR A 467 -7.67 -22.86 24.14
CA THR A 467 -7.88 -23.49 22.82
C THR A 467 -8.08 -22.47 21.70
N VAL A 468 -7.21 -21.46 21.60
CA VAL A 468 -7.22 -20.57 20.42
C VAL A 468 -6.16 -21.04 19.44
N THR A 469 -6.62 -21.72 18.38
CA THR A 469 -5.81 -22.19 17.26
C THR A 469 -5.45 -21.01 16.33
N THR A 470 -4.63 -20.08 16.80
CA THR A 470 -4.05 -19.06 15.93
C THR A 470 -2.78 -19.61 15.30
N SER A 471 -2.92 -20.17 14.10
CA SER A 471 -1.80 -20.70 13.35
C SER A 471 -1.05 -19.55 12.66
N PHE A 472 -0.15 -18.90 13.41
CA PHE A 472 0.89 -18.09 12.76
C PHE A 472 1.76 -19.00 11.89
N GLU A 473 2.06 -18.57 10.67
CA GLU A 473 2.91 -19.34 9.74
C GLU A 473 4.32 -19.55 10.32
N ASP A 474 4.76 -18.64 11.18
CA ASP A 474 6.03 -18.67 11.88
C ASP A 474 5.91 -19.01 13.38
N GLN A 475 4.83 -19.69 13.79
CA GLN A 475 4.61 -20.11 15.18
C GLN A 475 5.79 -20.91 15.77
N ALA A 476 6.52 -21.66 14.94
CA ALA A 476 7.68 -22.43 15.35
C ALA A 476 8.85 -21.55 15.84
N LYS A 477 8.87 -20.26 15.48
CA LYS A 477 9.88 -19.28 15.92
C LYS A 477 9.53 -18.64 17.27
N ILE A 478 8.35 -18.89 17.82
CA ILE A 478 7.94 -18.35 19.12
C ILE A 478 8.72 -19.10 20.21
N PRO A 479 9.52 -18.39 21.03
CA PRO A 479 10.22 -19.03 22.14
C PRO A 479 9.24 -19.71 23.10
N SER A 480 9.64 -20.84 23.67
CA SER A 480 8.79 -21.64 24.58
C SER A 480 8.24 -20.82 25.74
N TYR A 481 9.02 -19.90 26.28
CA TYR A 481 8.64 -19.05 27.40
C TYR A 481 7.56 -18.01 27.08
N ALA A 482 7.25 -17.76 25.80
CA ALA A 482 6.35 -16.69 25.37
C ALA A 482 5.02 -17.21 24.80
N LYS A 483 4.83 -18.53 24.72
CA LYS A 483 3.70 -19.12 24.01
C LYS A 483 2.36 -18.74 24.65
N ASP A 484 2.28 -18.81 25.97
CA ASP A 484 1.05 -18.54 26.71
C ASP A 484 0.69 -17.05 26.66
N GLU A 485 1.69 -16.17 26.72
CA GLU A 485 1.50 -14.74 26.57
C GLU A 485 1.08 -14.36 25.16
N VAL A 486 1.64 -15.00 24.12
CA VAL A 486 1.21 -14.76 22.75
C VAL A 486 -0.25 -15.17 22.57
N VAL A 487 -0.67 -16.32 23.09
CA VAL A 487 -2.08 -16.75 23.05
C VAL A 487 -2.99 -15.74 23.76
N THR A 488 -2.58 -15.28 24.94
CA THR A 488 -3.33 -14.28 25.71
C THR A 488 -3.43 -12.96 24.95
N ALA A 489 -2.34 -12.52 24.32
CA ALA A 489 -2.30 -11.28 23.57
C ALA A 489 -3.16 -11.31 22.30
N VAL A 490 -3.31 -12.48 21.64
CA VAL A 490 -4.28 -12.63 20.54
C VAL A 490 -5.71 -12.50 21.07
N GLN A 491 -6.07 -13.21 22.13
CA GLN A 491 -7.43 -13.14 22.70
C GLN A 491 -7.82 -11.74 23.16
N LYS A 492 -6.84 -11.00 23.68
CA LYS A 492 -6.97 -9.61 24.11
C LYS A 492 -6.84 -8.61 22.96
N LYS A 493 -6.69 -9.09 21.71
CA LYS A 493 -6.56 -8.27 20.49
C LYS A 493 -5.41 -7.26 20.55
N LEU A 494 -4.35 -7.59 21.28
CA LEU A 494 -3.17 -6.74 21.44
C LEU A 494 -2.25 -6.79 20.22
N ILE A 495 -2.21 -7.93 19.54
CA ILE A 495 -1.30 -8.16 18.42
C ILE A 495 -1.87 -7.56 17.14
N VAL A 496 -1.11 -6.64 16.55
CA VAL A 496 -1.39 -6.08 15.22
C VAL A 496 -0.25 -6.46 14.29
N ASN A 497 -0.56 -7.27 13.28
CA ASN A 497 0.40 -7.79 12.31
C ASN A 497 0.18 -7.10 10.96
N TYR A 498 1.07 -6.16 10.62
CA TYR A 498 1.06 -5.45 9.35
C TYR A 498 2.31 -5.81 8.52
N PRO A 499 2.18 -6.04 7.20
CA PRO A 499 0.92 -6.17 6.45
C PRO A 499 0.33 -7.58 6.48
N ILE A 500 1.11 -8.59 6.90
CA ILE A 500 0.72 -10.01 6.85
C ILE A 500 0.20 -10.44 8.22
N THR A 501 -1.12 -10.56 8.36
CA THR A 501 -1.78 -10.86 9.64
C THR A 501 -1.37 -12.21 10.24
N LYS A 502 -0.96 -13.17 9.40
CA LYS A 502 -0.53 -14.52 9.81
C LYS A 502 0.95 -14.65 10.18
N GLN A 503 1.73 -13.57 10.14
CA GLN A 503 3.16 -13.62 10.43
C GLN A 503 3.51 -12.77 11.66
N LEU A 504 3.94 -13.40 12.75
CA LEU A 504 4.22 -12.72 14.01
C LEU A 504 5.61 -12.05 14.01
N ASN A 505 6.59 -12.66 13.34
CA ASN A 505 8.01 -12.29 13.36
C ASN A 505 8.57 -12.12 14.79
N PRO A 506 8.47 -13.14 15.67
CA PRO A 506 8.64 -12.99 17.11
C PRO A 506 10.05 -12.53 17.55
N THR A 507 11.09 -13.01 16.87
CA THR A 507 12.50 -12.74 17.23
C THR A 507 13.10 -11.55 16.49
N ARG A 508 12.28 -10.78 15.74
CA ARG A 508 12.72 -9.56 15.06
C ARG A 508 12.62 -8.38 16.02
N ASP A 509 13.55 -7.43 15.91
CA ASP A 509 13.44 -6.13 16.59
C ASP A 509 12.11 -5.44 16.26
N ALA A 510 11.44 -4.94 17.31
CA ALA A 510 10.18 -4.22 17.17
C ALA A 510 10.43 -2.78 16.71
N THR A 511 9.66 -2.35 15.71
CA THR A 511 9.63 -0.95 15.28
C THR A 511 8.83 -0.10 16.25
N ARG A 512 9.10 1.21 16.26
CA ARG A 512 8.39 2.17 17.12
C ARG A 512 6.89 2.20 16.85
N ALA A 513 6.47 2.01 15.60
CA ALA A 513 5.07 1.90 15.23
C ALA A 513 4.41 0.65 15.80
N GLU A 514 5.05 -0.51 15.70
CA GLU A 514 4.51 -1.76 16.25
C GLU A 514 4.33 -1.68 17.75
N VAL A 515 5.31 -1.12 18.45
CA VAL A 515 5.22 -0.87 19.89
C VAL A 515 4.08 0.08 20.21
N ALA A 516 3.98 1.21 19.49
CA ALA A 516 2.93 2.21 19.72
C ALA A 516 1.52 1.58 19.55
N VAL A 517 1.32 0.77 18.52
CA VAL A 517 0.03 0.13 18.26
C VAL A 517 -0.30 -0.91 19.33
N MET A 518 0.66 -1.76 19.73
CA MET A 518 0.41 -2.75 20.80
C MET A 518 0.13 -2.08 22.15
N VAL A 519 0.82 -0.98 22.47
CA VAL A 519 0.54 -0.17 23.67
C VAL A 519 -0.86 0.46 23.59
N TYR A 520 -1.25 0.97 22.42
CA TYR A 520 -2.59 1.52 22.25
C TYR A 520 -3.67 0.45 22.41
N GLN A 521 -3.50 -0.74 21.83
CA GLN A 521 -4.43 -1.85 22.01
C GLN A 521 -4.54 -2.27 23.49
N ALA A 522 -3.42 -2.26 24.21
CA ALA A 522 -3.45 -2.47 25.66
C ALA A 522 -4.22 -1.37 26.42
N LEU A 523 -4.15 -0.11 25.98
CA LEU A 523 -4.98 0.96 26.53
C LEU A 523 -6.47 0.80 26.18
N VAL A 524 -6.79 0.24 25.02
CA VAL A 524 -8.17 -0.12 24.63
C VAL A 524 -8.70 -1.23 25.53
N ASP A 525 -7.94 -2.30 25.75
CA ASP A 525 -8.31 -3.40 26.66
C ASP A 525 -8.53 -2.88 28.09
N ALA A 526 -7.67 -1.96 28.55
CA ALA A 526 -7.82 -1.26 29.81
C ALA A 526 -8.95 -0.21 29.85
N ARG A 527 -9.71 -0.03 28.75
CA ARG A 527 -10.80 0.96 28.59
C ARG A 527 -10.38 2.41 28.83
N ARG A 528 -9.12 2.74 28.58
CA ARG A 528 -8.56 4.09 28.75
C ARG A 528 -8.64 4.93 27.49
N VAL A 529 -8.81 4.30 26.33
CA VAL A 529 -8.97 4.94 25.03
C VAL A 529 -10.04 4.20 24.21
N ALA A 530 -10.62 4.87 23.22
CA ALA A 530 -11.58 4.25 22.31
C ALA A 530 -10.89 3.27 21.35
N ALA A 531 -11.58 2.21 20.94
CA ALA A 531 -11.06 1.29 19.94
C ALA A 531 -10.97 1.97 18.56
N ILE A 532 -9.82 1.83 17.90
CA ILE A 532 -9.63 2.17 16.50
C ILE A 532 -9.68 0.87 15.70
N ASN A 533 -10.64 0.75 14.78
CA ASN A 533 -10.78 -0.42 13.93
C ASN A 533 -9.66 -0.47 12.87
N LEU A 534 -8.97 -1.60 12.78
CA LEU A 534 -8.01 -1.92 11.73
C LEU A 534 -8.23 -3.34 11.19
N PRO A 535 -8.02 -3.59 9.89
CA PRO A 535 -8.05 -4.94 9.32
C PRO A 535 -6.86 -5.82 9.73
N TYR A 536 -5.87 -5.27 10.46
CA TYR A 536 -4.62 -5.94 10.83
C TYR A 536 -4.57 -6.44 12.27
N ILE A 537 -5.64 -6.22 13.04
CA ILE A 537 -5.78 -6.78 14.40
C ILE A 537 -5.95 -8.29 14.25
N VAL A 538 -5.08 -9.06 14.89
CA VAL A 538 -5.22 -10.52 14.91
C VAL A 538 -6.40 -10.85 15.83
N VAL A 539 -7.40 -11.55 15.29
CA VAL A 539 -8.64 -11.96 15.99
C VAL A 539 -8.63 -13.45 16.25
#